data_AF-A0A522WQM0-F1
#
_entry.id   AF-A0A522WQM0-F1
#
_cell.length_a   1.000
_cell.length_b   1.000
_cell.length_c   1.000
_cell.angle_alpha   90.00
_cell.angle_beta   90.00
_cell.angle_gamma   90.00
#
_symmetry.space_group_name_H-M   'P 1'
#
loop_
_entity.id
_entity.type
_entity.pdbx_description
1 polymer ?
#
loop_
_entity_poly.entity_id
_entity_poly.type
_entity_poly.pdbx_seq_one_letter_code
_entity_poly.pdbx_strand_id
1 'polypeptide(L)'
;SGWELTTGPGARLEIRFTDDTSLTLGENTLMIVDSFVYRPLLLSGDVSLGFVKGAFLVVSGGIARLPGKPLKVTTPVATIGIRGTTFWGGSLEALLDVMVLDGQVVVTNKAGSVELAPGEGTSLPSVGSRSFPVIPLPPPPPTRWAPERVARAVATVSFGE
;
A
#
# COMPACT_ATOMS: atom_id res chain seq x y z
N SER A 1 14.52 0.47 -16.40
CA SER A 1 15.01 -0.20 -15.17
C SER A 1 14.20 0.32 -14.01
N GLY A 2 13.74 -0.58 -13.13
CA GLY A 2 13.12 -0.19 -11.86
C GLY A 2 14.19 -0.02 -10.77
N TRP A 3 13.84 0.67 -9.69
CA TRP A 3 14.71 0.82 -8.51
C TRP A 3 14.26 -0.17 -7.44
N GLU A 4 15.22 -0.87 -6.83
CA GLU A 4 14.96 -1.72 -5.66
C GLU A 4 15.33 -0.96 -4.38
N LEU A 5 14.40 -0.92 -3.44
CA LEU A 5 14.53 -0.24 -2.15
C LEU A 5 14.41 -1.29 -1.05
N THR A 6 15.44 -1.39 -0.22
CA THR A 6 15.49 -2.36 0.89
C THR A 6 15.83 -1.70 2.21
N THR A 7 15.21 -2.18 3.28
CA THR A 7 15.54 -1.83 4.67
C THR A 7 15.89 -3.09 5.47
N GLY A 8 16.86 -2.97 6.37
CA GLY A 8 17.24 -4.04 7.30
C GLY A 8 16.45 -4.02 8.62
N PRO A 9 16.83 -4.86 9.59
CA PRO A 9 16.24 -4.88 10.93
C PRO A 9 16.38 -3.51 11.61
N GLY A 10 15.30 -2.99 12.21
CA GLY A 10 15.28 -1.68 12.88
C GLY A 10 15.44 -0.47 11.95
N ALA A 11 15.76 -0.66 10.66
CA ALA A 11 15.94 0.44 9.73
C ALA A 11 14.60 1.03 9.28
N ARG A 12 14.64 2.30 8.88
CA ARG A 12 13.54 3.03 8.25
C ARG A 12 14.09 3.81 7.06
N LEU A 13 13.26 4.01 6.05
CA LEU A 13 13.60 4.83 4.89
C LEU A 13 12.40 5.68 4.51
N GLU A 14 12.58 6.99 4.38
CA GLU A 14 11.58 7.88 3.79
C GLU A 14 12.11 8.41 2.45
N ILE A 15 11.25 8.38 1.44
CA ILE A 15 11.53 8.89 0.10
C ILE A 15 10.44 9.88 -0.26
N ARG A 16 10.86 11.07 -0.70
CA ARG A 16 9.97 12.07 -1.28
C ARG A 16 10.16 12.12 -2.78
N PHE A 17 9.08 11.90 -3.51
CA PHE A 17 9.03 12.01 -4.95
C PHE A 17 8.81 13.46 -5.40
N THR A 18 9.05 13.76 -6.68
CA THR A 18 8.92 15.12 -7.22
C THR A 18 7.46 15.57 -7.40
N ASP A 19 6.49 14.69 -7.21
CA ASP A 19 5.06 15.02 -7.18
C ASP A 19 4.54 15.24 -5.75
N ASP A 20 5.43 15.34 -4.76
CA ASP A 20 5.13 15.41 -3.32
C ASP A 20 4.54 14.13 -2.70
N THR A 21 4.56 13.00 -3.41
CA THR A 21 4.31 11.71 -2.75
C THR A 21 5.43 11.43 -1.74
N SER A 22 5.07 11.08 -0.50
CA SER A 22 6.00 10.50 0.47
C SER A 22 5.76 8.99 0.60
N LEU A 23 6.84 8.23 0.56
CA LEU A 23 6.87 6.79 0.80
C LEU A 23 7.79 6.51 1.98
N THR A 24 7.23 6.00 3.07
CA THR A 24 7.98 5.53 4.22
C THR A 24 8.01 4.01 4.22
N LEU A 25 9.18 3.41 4.38
CA LEU A 25 9.38 1.97 4.51
C LEU A 25 9.74 1.64 5.97
N GLY A 26 9.07 0.64 6.51
CA GLY A 26 9.39 0.03 7.79
C GLY A 26 10.65 -0.81 7.73
N GLU A 27 10.94 -1.57 8.78
CA GLU A 27 12.04 -2.54 8.77
C GLU A 27 11.79 -3.71 7.82
N ASN A 28 12.87 -4.38 7.42
CA ASN A 28 12.82 -5.62 6.64
C ASN A 28 11.97 -5.53 5.36
N THR A 29 11.87 -4.33 4.79
CA THR A 29 10.97 -4.01 3.68
C THR A 29 11.69 -4.17 2.35
N LEU A 30 10.98 -4.68 1.35
CA LEU A 30 11.42 -4.72 -0.04
C LEU A 30 10.32 -4.09 -0.90
N MET A 31 10.66 -2.96 -1.50
CA MET A 31 9.82 -2.20 -2.41
C MET A 31 10.54 -2.00 -3.74
N ILE A 32 9.80 -2.12 -4.84
CA ILE A 32 10.27 -1.91 -6.20
C ILE A 32 9.56 -0.66 -6.72
N VAL A 33 10.31 0.29 -7.29
CA VAL A 33 9.75 1.40 -8.05
C VAL A 33 9.84 1.01 -9.52
N ASP A 34 8.74 0.50 -10.08
CA ASP A 34 8.68 0.05 -11.48
C ASP A 34 8.69 1.24 -12.44
N SER A 35 7.91 2.27 -12.13
CA SER A 35 7.80 3.50 -12.91
C SER A 35 7.50 4.70 -12.01
N PHE A 36 8.13 5.82 -12.32
CA PHE A 36 7.74 7.12 -11.81
C PHE A 36 7.94 8.16 -12.92
N VAL A 37 6.83 8.69 -13.44
CA VAL A 37 6.81 9.74 -14.45
C VAL A 37 5.91 10.85 -13.95
N TYR A 38 6.43 12.06 -13.85
CA TYR A 38 5.63 13.23 -13.47
C TYR A 38 5.82 14.36 -14.47
N ARG A 39 4.72 14.79 -15.11
CA ARG A 39 4.69 15.87 -16.09
C ARG A 39 3.55 16.85 -15.73
N PRO A 40 3.76 17.72 -14.73
CA PRO A 40 2.71 18.61 -14.22
C PRO A 40 2.14 19.54 -15.29
N LEU A 41 2.99 20.08 -16.18
CA LEU A 41 2.58 20.96 -17.28
C LEU A 41 1.66 20.27 -18.29
N LEU A 42 1.73 18.93 -18.40
CA LEU A 42 0.89 18.13 -19.29
C LEU A 42 -0.25 17.42 -18.56
N LEU A 43 -0.47 17.74 -17.28
CA LEU A 43 -1.45 17.07 -16.41
C LEU A 43 -1.37 15.54 -16.51
N SER A 44 -0.15 15.01 -16.59
CA SER A 44 0.08 13.58 -16.76
C SER A 44 1.16 13.08 -15.83
N GLY A 45 1.01 11.83 -15.40
CA GLY A 45 2.02 11.11 -14.68
C GLY A 45 1.74 9.61 -14.70
N ASP A 46 2.57 8.83 -14.05
CA ASP A 46 2.37 7.41 -13.77
C ASP A 46 3.28 7.02 -12.60
N VAL A 47 2.72 6.29 -11.63
CA VAL A 47 3.48 5.73 -10.52
C VAL A 47 3.06 4.29 -10.34
N SER A 48 4.01 3.37 -10.49
CA SER A 48 3.84 1.95 -10.22
C SER A 48 4.86 1.51 -9.19
N LEU A 49 4.36 1.07 -8.05
CA LEU A 49 5.16 0.50 -6.97
C LEU A 49 4.86 -0.99 -6.85
N GLY A 50 5.88 -1.79 -6.57
CA GLY A 50 5.80 -3.22 -6.28
C GLY A 50 6.22 -3.50 -4.85
N PHE A 51 5.29 -3.85 -3.99
CA PHE A 51 5.56 -4.21 -2.60
C PHE A 51 5.68 -5.73 -2.45
N VAL A 52 6.80 -6.19 -1.88
CA VAL A 52 7.07 -7.64 -1.72
C VAL A 52 6.86 -8.09 -0.27
N LYS A 53 7.41 -7.36 0.71
CA LYS A 53 7.35 -7.68 2.14
C LYS A 53 7.65 -6.47 3.01
N GLY A 54 7.29 -6.57 4.30
CA GLY A 54 7.56 -5.55 5.33
C GLY A 54 6.35 -4.68 5.60
N ALA A 55 6.56 -3.38 5.74
CA ALA A 55 5.49 -2.40 5.93
C ALA A 55 5.86 -1.09 5.25
N PHE A 56 4.84 -0.34 4.82
CA PHE A 56 5.02 0.94 4.18
C PHE A 56 3.85 1.89 4.47
N LEU A 57 4.14 3.18 4.39
CA LEU A 57 3.16 4.26 4.42
C LEU A 57 3.30 5.07 3.14
N VAL A 58 2.19 5.35 2.48
CA VAL A 58 2.15 6.29 1.35
C VAL A 58 1.27 7.47 1.73
N VAL A 59 1.84 8.66 1.58
CA VAL A 59 1.10 9.92 1.54
C VAL A 59 1.15 10.38 0.08
N SER A 60 0.03 10.27 -0.62
CA SER A 60 0.02 10.50 -2.07
C SER A 60 0.06 11.98 -2.47
N GLY A 61 0.84 12.26 -3.50
CA GLY A 61 1.06 13.59 -4.05
C GLY A 61 0.16 13.93 -5.25
N GLY A 62 0.70 14.75 -6.15
CA GLY A 62 0.00 15.32 -7.30
C GLY A 62 -0.47 14.30 -8.32
N ILE A 63 0.25 13.19 -8.54
CA ILE A 63 -0.16 12.19 -9.55
C ILE A 63 -1.47 11.50 -9.17
N ALA A 64 -1.66 11.15 -7.90
CA ALA A 64 -2.87 10.48 -7.43
C ALA A 64 -4.15 11.34 -7.52
N ARG A 65 -4.01 12.63 -7.83
CA ARG A 65 -5.11 13.59 -8.04
C ARG A 65 -5.42 13.80 -9.52
N LEU A 66 -4.59 13.29 -10.43
CA LEU A 66 -4.82 13.40 -11.87
C LEU A 66 -5.99 12.50 -12.31
N PRO A 67 -6.83 12.96 -13.25
CA PRO A 67 -7.95 12.17 -13.75
C PRO A 67 -7.45 10.92 -14.49
N GLY A 68 -8.04 9.76 -14.17
CA GLY A 68 -7.80 8.50 -14.88
C GLY A 68 -6.43 7.85 -14.65
N LYS A 69 -5.62 8.36 -13.71
CA LYS A 69 -4.26 7.87 -13.46
C LYS A 69 -4.04 7.51 -11.98
N PRO A 70 -4.55 6.36 -11.53
CA PRO A 70 -4.36 5.95 -10.15
C PRO A 70 -2.88 5.61 -9.92
N LEU A 71 -2.29 6.18 -8.88
CA LEU A 71 -1.10 5.61 -8.27
C LEU A 71 -1.46 4.18 -7.85
N LYS A 72 -0.60 3.20 -8.17
CA LYS A 72 -0.87 1.80 -7.83
C LYS A 72 0.28 1.16 -7.07
N VAL A 73 -0.07 0.33 -6.09
CA VAL A 73 0.87 -0.58 -5.43
C VAL A 73 0.46 -2.00 -5.75
N THR A 74 1.34 -2.74 -6.43
CA THR A 74 1.17 -4.15 -6.75
C THR A 74 1.81 -4.99 -5.66
N THR A 75 1.13 -6.04 -5.23
CA THR A 75 1.63 -7.01 -4.24
C THR A 75 1.45 -8.43 -4.80
N PRO A 76 2.04 -9.46 -4.17
CA PRO A 76 1.83 -10.85 -4.60
C PRO A 76 0.35 -11.30 -4.60
N VAL A 77 -0.51 -10.66 -3.79
CA VAL A 77 -1.90 -11.10 -3.56
C VAL A 77 -2.97 -10.13 -4.07
N ALA A 78 -2.63 -8.85 -4.26
CA ALA A 78 -3.58 -7.81 -4.70
C ALA A 78 -2.88 -6.60 -5.32
N THR A 79 -3.66 -5.78 -6.01
CA THR A 79 -3.31 -4.42 -6.43
C THR A 79 -4.08 -3.42 -5.59
N ILE A 80 -3.41 -2.36 -5.17
CA ILE A 80 -3.95 -1.27 -4.37
C ILE A 80 -4.00 -0.03 -5.26
N GLY A 81 -5.20 0.42 -5.61
CA GLY A 81 -5.45 1.65 -6.35
C GLY A 81 -5.66 2.83 -5.40
N ILE A 82 -4.94 3.92 -5.64
CA ILE A 82 -4.90 5.09 -4.74
C ILE A 82 -5.45 6.32 -5.43
N ARG A 83 -6.36 7.01 -4.74
CA ARG A 83 -6.94 8.29 -5.16
C ARG A 83 -6.84 9.31 -4.02
N GLY A 84 -5.75 10.09 -4.01
CA GLY A 84 -5.53 11.17 -3.05
C GLY A 84 -5.63 10.72 -1.59
N THR A 85 -4.81 9.76 -1.18
CA THR A 85 -4.88 9.13 0.15
C THR A 85 -3.61 9.25 0.97
N THR A 86 -3.81 9.02 2.26
CA THR A 86 -2.78 8.50 3.17
C THR A 86 -3.19 7.10 3.59
N PHE A 87 -2.35 6.11 3.33
CA PHE A 87 -2.66 4.72 3.71
C PHE A 87 -1.41 3.95 4.08
N TRP A 88 -1.60 2.98 4.96
CA TRP A 88 -0.58 2.04 5.40
C TRP A 88 -0.85 0.67 4.75
N GLY A 89 0.23 -0.01 4.36
CA GLY A 89 0.18 -1.39 3.89
C GLY A 89 1.34 -2.20 4.45
N GLY A 90 1.13 -3.48 4.72
CA GLY A 90 2.19 -4.34 5.21
C GLY A 90 1.70 -5.68 5.72
N SER A 91 2.62 -6.49 6.24
CA SER A 91 2.28 -7.73 6.92
C SER A 91 2.23 -7.48 8.44
N LEU A 92 1.03 -7.41 9.02
CA LEU A 92 0.84 -7.23 10.46
C LEU A 92 0.19 -8.47 11.10
N GLU A 93 -0.97 -8.87 10.57
CA GLU A 93 -1.75 -10.03 11.00
C GLU A 93 -2.03 -11.01 9.84
N ALA A 94 -1.85 -10.56 8.59
CA ALA A 94 -2.05 -11.33 7.38
C ALA A 94 -0.86 -11.18 6.40
N LEU A 95 -0.95 -11.79 5.21
CA LEU A 95 0.07 -11.58 4.16
C LEU A 95 0.12 -10.12 3.73
N LEU A 96 -1.06 -9.52 3.56
CA LEU A 96 -1.24 -8.12 3.26
C LEU A 96 -2.39 -7.58 4.09
N ASP A 97 -2.08 -6.60 4.90
CA ASP A 97 -3.01 -5.75 5.62
C ASP A 97 -2.94 -4.35 5.00
N VAL A 98 -4.10 -3.74 4.76
CA VAL A 98 -4.22 -2.38 4.20
C VAL A 98 -5.14 -1.58 5.10
N MET A 99 -4.72 -0.37 5.49
CA MET A 99 -5.50 0.56 6.31
C MET A 99 -5.44 1.97 5.73
N VAL A 100 -6.58 2.62 5.64
CA VAL A 100 -6.69 4.00 5.14
C VAL A 100 -6.75 4.97 6.32
N LEU A 101 -5.87 5.96 6.29
CA LEU A 101 -5.83 7.06 7.27
C LEU A 101 -6.59 8.28 6.75
N ASP A 102 -6.47 8.56 5.45
CA ASP A 102 -7.17 9.65 4.77
C ASP A 102 -7.44 9.29 3.29
N GLY A 103 -8.50 9.86 2.71
CA GLY A 103 -8.92 9.59 1.34
C GLY A 103 -9.58 8.22 1.16
N GLN A 104 -9.40 7.62 -0.03
CA GLN A 104 -10.02 6.34 -0.40
C GLN A 104 -9.09 5.42 -1.19
N VAL A 105 -9.04 4.16 -0.79
CA VAL A 105 -8.23 3.12 -1.44
C VAL A 105 -9.13 2.00 -1.95
N VAL A 106 -8.82 1.48 -3.14
CA VAL A 106 -9.48 0.27 -3.66
C VAL A 106 -8.45 -0.86 -3.68
N VAL A 107 -8.75 -1.96 -3.02
CA VAL A 107 -7.93 -3.17 -3.03
C VAL A 107 -8.59 -4.20 -3.94
N THR A 108 -7.87 -4.65 -4.95
CA THR A 108 -8.38 -5.55 -6.00
C THR A 108 -7.52 -6.81 -6.09
N ASN A 109 -8.16 -7.97 -6.15
CA ASN A 109 -7.52 -9.23 -6.53
C ASN A 109 -8.31 -9.91 -7.67
N LYS A 110 -7.93 -11.13 -8.05
CA LYS A 110 -8.59 -11.86 -9.15
C LYS A 110 -10.07 -12.21 -8.88
N ALA A 111 -10.51 -12.22 -7.63
CA ALA A 111 -11.85 -12.63 -7.24
C ALA A 111 -12.78 -11.44 -6.95
N GLY A 112 -12.26 -10.22 -6.80
CA GLY A 112 -13.07 -9.03 -6.62
C GLY A 112 -12.29 -7.83 -6.13
N SER A 113 -13.02 -6.80 -5.71
CA SER A 113 -12.47 -5.57 -5.14
C SER A 113 -13.21 -5.17 -3.88
N VAL A 114 -12.51 -4.48 -3.00
CA VAL A 114 -13.07 -3.80 -1.83
C VAL A 114 -12.59 -2.35 -1.81
N GLU A 115 -13.49 -1.45 -1.45
CA GLU A 115 -13.21 -0.03 -1.28
C GLU A 115 -13.09 0.27 0.22
N LEU A 116 -12.07 1.04 0.59
CA LEU A 116 -11.73 1.38 1.96
C LEU A 116 -11.79 2.90 2.15
N ALA A 117 -12.51 3.33 3.18
CA ALA A 117 -12.61 4.71 3.62
C ALA A 117 -11.72 4.98 4.86
N PRO A 118 -11.56 6.24 5.31
CA PRO A 118 -10.72 6.56 6.46
C PRO A 118 -11.11 5.83 7.74
N GLY A 119 -10.13 5.22 8.38
CA GLY A 119 -10.27 4.38 9.57
C GLY A 119 -10.69 2.94 9.26
N GLU A 120 -10.85 2.58 8.00
CA GLU A 120 -11.13 1.20 7.56
C GLU A 120 -9.87 0.49 7.07
N GLY A 121 -9.90 -0.83 7.16
CA GLY A 121 -8.89 -1.69 6.57
C GLY A 121 -9.43 -3.06 6.19
N THR A 122 -8.62 -3.79 5.44
CA THR A 122 -8.87 -5.17 5.02
C THR A 122 -7.60 -6.01 5.19
N SER A 123 -7.79 -7.30 5.43
CA SER A 123 -6.72 -8.28 5.64
C SER A 123 -6.85 -9.38 4.60
N LEU A 124 -5.90 -9.46 3.69
CA LEU A 124 -5.85 -10.54 2.71
C LEU A 124 -5.06 -11.71 3.32
N PRO A 125 -5.76 -12.82 3.68
CA PRO A 125 -5.10 -13.95 4.28
C PRO A 125 -4.15 -14.62 3.29
N SER A 126 -3.27 -15.48 3.81
CA SER A 126 -2.48 -16.35 2.96
C SER A 126 -3.39 -17.20 2.09
N VAL A 127 -3.18 -17.17 0.77
CA VAL A 127 -3.80 -18.12 -0.15
C VAL A 127 -3.21 -19.48 0.16
N GLY A 128 -3.80 -20.22 1.10
CA GLY A 128 -3.36 -21.56 1.46
C GLY A 128 -3.58 -21.91 2.93
N SER A 129 -4.79 -22.34 3.27
CA SER A 129 -4.98 -23.33 4.33
C SER A 129 -6.16 -24.25 4.01
N ARG A 130 -5.81 -25.39 3.40
CA ARG A 130 -6.49 -26.70 3.49
C ARG A 130 -7.75 -26.99 2.66
N SER A 131 -8.03 -26.27 1.59
CA SER A 131 -9.12 -26.65 0.67
C SER A 131 -8.62 -26.72 -0.77
N PHE A 132 -8.63 -27.93 -1.32
CA PHE A 132 -8.46 -28.16 -2.75
C PHE A 132 -9.86 -28.35 -3.37
N PRO A 133 -10.18 -27.64 -4.47
CA PRO A 133 -9.37 -26.63 -5.15
C PRO A 133 -9.27 -25.31 -4.35
N VAL A 134 -8.14 -24.61 -4.49
CA VAL A 134 -7.93 -23.27 -3.91
C VAL A 134 -8.82 -22.29 -4.68
N ILE A 135 -9.94 -21.90 -4.08
CA ILE A 135 -10.84 -20.89 -4.64
C ILE A 135 -10.32 -19.52 -4.18
N PRO A 136 -9.89 -18.63 -5.09
CA PRO A 136 -9.53 -17.27 -4.70
C PRO A 136 -10.77 -16.55 -4.17
N LEU A 137 -10.66 -15.98 -2.97
CA LEU A 137 -11.72 -15.18 -2.36
C LEU A 137 -11.47 -13.69 -2.64
N PRO A 138 -12.53 -12.88 -2.83
CA PRO A 138 -12.37 -11.44 -2.91
C PRO A 138 -11.75 -10.92 -1.60
N PRO A 139 -11.10 -9.74 -1.62
CA PRO A 139 -10.65 -9.12 -0.38
C PRO A 139 -11.83 -9.01 0.60
N PRO A 140 -11.64 -9.31 1.91
CA PRO A 140 -12.72 -9.20 2.88
C PRO A 140 -13.33 -7.79 2.92
N PRO A 141 -14.62 -7.66 3.28
CA PRO A 141 -15.27 -6.35 3.47
C PRO A 141 -14.47 -5.43 4.41
N PRO A 142 -14.59 -4.10 4.25
CA PRO A 142 -13.88 -3.15 5.09
C PRO A 142 -14.31 -3.31 6.55
N THR A 143 -13.34 -3.24 7.46
CA THR A 143 -13.60 -3.23 8.89
C THR A 143 -12.89 -2.04 9.52
N ARG A 144 -13.49 -1.43 10.54
CA ARG A 144 -12.77 -0.46 11.38
C ARG A 144 -11.78 -1.19 12.26
N TRP A 145 -10.52 -0.80 12.18
CA TRP A 145 -9.48 -1.41 13.01
C TRP A 145 -9.55 -0.87 14.44
N ALA A 146 -9.31 -1.75 15.41
CA ALA A 146 -9.20 -1.36 16.81
C ALA A 146 -7.99 -0.42 17.00
N PRO A 147 -8.05 0.57 17.91
CA PRO A 147 -6.97 1.55 18.11
C PRO A 147 -5.60 0.93 18.34
N GLU A 148 -5.54 -0.20 19.06
CA GLU A 148 -4.30 -0.92 19.34
C GLU A 148 -3.67 -1.46 18.06
N ARG A 149 -4.50 -1.99 17.14
CA ARG A 149 -4.05 -2.49 15.84
C ARG A 149 -3.54 -1.35 14.96
N VAL A 150 -4.23 -0.21 14.97
CA VAL A 150 -3.80 1.02 14.27
C VAL A 150 -2.44 1.49 14.80
N ALA A 151 -2.29 1.57 16.12
CA ALA A 151 -1.04 2.02 16.75
C ALA A 151 0.15 1.13 16.37
N ARG A 152 -0.03 -0.21 16.38
CA ARG A 152 1.02 -1.14 15.93
C ARG A 152 1.37 -0.93 14.46
N ALA A 153 0.37 -0.75 13.58
CA ALA A 153 0.62 -0.48 12.16
C ALA A 153 1.44 0.80 11.98
N VAL A 154 1.04 1.90 12.60
CA VAL A 154 1.76 3.18 12.57
C VAL A 154 3.18 3.05 13.12
N ALA A 155 3.39 2.30 14.20
CA ALA A 155 4.73 2.07 14.78
C ALA A 155 5.70 1.37 13.80
N THR A 156 5.20 0.56 12.87
CA THR A 156 6.06 -0.10 11.86
C THR A 156 6.72 0.88 10.89
N VAL A 157 6.14 2.07 10.72
CA VAL A 157 6.57 3.09 9.75
C VAL A 157 6.94 4.41 10.43
N SER A 158 6.87 4.49 11.75
CA SER A 158 7.32 5.65 12.51
C SER A 158 8.84 5.63 12.64
N PHE A 159 9.44 6.82 12.59
CA PHE A 159 10.81 7.03 13.05
C PHE A 159 10.78 7.07 14.58
N GLY A 160 11.73 6.40 15.24
CA GLY A 160 11.88 6.51 16.68
C GLY A 160 12.20 7.94 17.09
N GLU A 161 11.78 8.33 18.29
CA GLU A 161 12.35 9.49 18.99
C GLU A 161 13.80 9.21 19.43
#